data_AF-A0A521LUH8-F1
#
_entry.id   AF-A0A521LUH8-F1
#
_cell.length_a   1.000
_cell.length_b   1.000
_cell.length_c   1.000
_cell.angle_alpha   90.00
_cell.angle_beta   90.00
_cell.angle_gamma   90.00
#
_symmetry.space_group_name_H-M   'P 1'
#
loop_
_entity.id
_entity.type
_entity.pdbx_description
1 polymer ?
#
loop_
_entity_poly.entity_id
_entity_poly.type
_entity_poly.pdbx_seq_one_letter_code
_entity_poly.pdbx_strand_id
1 'polypeptide(L)'
;YSNPGFSVTGFGRALRDNVLGRDSAGGGSTITQQYVKNAVVGSERTLTRKMRELVISSKMARQWSKDDILAAYLNTIYFGRGAYGIAAASTAYFGKSVDQLSVEEGAVLAATIQQPSGLDPEVNPTGAQSRWNYVLDGMVSQGQLDATQRAAMQYPQWVPISQVDSGDAADAGPNGLIKAQVLRELSAVGVSDQDLNTEGLQITTTIDPRAQAAAVEAVDNNLQGEPSELRTASVSIDPRSGAVRSYYGGADGRGFDFAQSGLQTGSSFKVFGLAAALDQGIPLSKMYDSSSLDVNGIQISNVEGESCGTCTIAEALKRSLNTSFYRMMLGMDNGPQAIADMAHKLGIPQEIEGVGPTLTEPDNAGPNYGIVLGQ
;
A
#
# COMPACT_ATOMS: atom_id res chain seq x y z
N TYR A 1 -26.22 -24.09 0.53
CA TYR A 1 -26.29 -24.98 -0.65
C TYR A 1 -27.61 -24.95 -1.44
N SER A 2 -28.67 -24.24 -1.01
CA SER A 2 -30.02 -24.32 -1.63
C SER A 2 -30.41 -23.17 -2.57
N ASN A 3 -29.54 -22.19 -2.83
CA ASN A 3 -29.91 -21.02 -3.63
C ASN A 3 -30.10 -21.36 -5.14
N PRO A 4 -30.98 -20.65 -5.87
CA PRO A 4 -31.22 -20.89 -7.30
C PRO A 4 -30.15 -20.26 -8.23
N GLY A 5 -28.93 -20.02 -7.73
CA GLY A 5 -27.87 -19.33 -8.48
C GLY A 5 -27.84 -17.81 -8.28
N PHE A 6 -28.78 -17.25 -7.52
CA PHE A 6 -28.80 -15.85 -7.07
C PHE A 6 -29.45 -15.75 -5.68
N SER A 7 -29.22 -14.65 -4.95
CA SER A 7 -29.74 -14.47 -3.59
C SER A 7 -30.88 -13.45 -3.55
N VAL A 8 -32.13 -13.92 -3.41
CA VAL A 8 -33.32 -13.04 -3.30
C VAL A 8 -33.22 -12.15 -2.06
N THR A 9 -32.84 -12.73 -0.92
CA THR A 9 -32.63 -11.98 0.33
C THR A 9 -31.40 -11.08 0.25
N GLY A 10 -30.36 -11.50 -0.48
CA GLY A 10 -29.18 -10.70 -0.76
C GLY A 10 -29.50 -9.45 -1.59
N PHE A 11 -30.30 -9.58 -2.64
CA PHE A 11 -30.79 -8.45 -3.44
C PHE A 11 -31.70 -7.53 -2.63
N GLY A 12 -32.63 -8.07 -1.85
CA GLY A 12 -33.52 -7.27 -1.00
C GLY A 12 -32.77 -6.47 0.07
N ARG A 13 -31.75 -7.07 0.70
CA ARG A 13 -30.87 -6.38 1.65
C ARG A 13 -30.04 -5.30 0.99
N ALA A 14 -29.41 -5.60 -0.15
CA ALA A 14 -28.62 -4.61 -0.90
C ALA A 14 -29.49 -3.43 -1.36
N LEU A 15 -30.72 -3.67 -1.83
CA LEU A 15 -31.65 -2.61 -2.22
C LEU A 15 -32.04 -1.73 -1.02
N ARG A 16 -32.38 -2.35 0.12
CA ARG A 16 -32.69 -1.64 1.37
C ARG A 16 -31.52 -0.80 1.85
N ASP A 17 -30.33 -1.37 1.90
CA ASP A 17 -29.15 -0.69 2.47
C ASP A 17 -28.67 0.47 1.56
N ASN A 18 -28.87 0.35 0.24
CA ASN A 18 -28.61 1.42 -0.72
C ASN A 18 -29.64 2.57 -0.62
N VAL A 19 -30.93 2.25 -0.39
CA VAL A 19 -31.99 3.25 -0.12
C VAL A 19 -31.80 3.94 1.24
N LEU A 20 -31.25 3.24 2.23
CA LEU A 20 -31.01 3.76 3.57
C LEU A 20 -29.64 4.46 3.73
N GLY A 21 -28.85 4.57 2.65
CA GLY A 21 -27.53 5.22 2.69
C GLY A 21 -26.54 4.56 3.65
N ARG A 22 -26.62 3.23 3.82
CA ARG A 22 -25.72 2.48 4.70
C ARG A 22 -24.47 2.04 3.94
N ASP A 23 -23.31 2.50 4.39
CA ASP A 23 -21.99 2.15 3.82
C ASP A 23 -21.66 0.65 3.92
N SER A 24 -22.39 -0.11 4.75
CA SER A 24 -22.21 -1.55 4.93
C SER A 24 -22.96 -2.41 3.90
N ALA A 25 -23.19 -1.91 2.68
CA ALA A 25 -23.97 -2.62 1.65
C ALA A 25 -23.24 -3.89 1.18
N GLY A 26 -23.37 -4.98 1.95
CA GLY A 26 -22.77 -6.27 1.64
C GLY A 26 -23.25 -6.79 0.28
N GLY A 27 -22.31 -7.18 -0.58
CA GLY A 27 -22.58 -7.70 -1.91
C GLY A 27 -23.59 -8.86 -1.88
N GLY A 28 -24.73 -8.69 -2.55
CA GLY A 28 -25.80 -9.70 -2.61
C GLY A 28 -25.53 -10.86 -3.58
N SER A 29 -24.34 -10.92 -4.19
CA SER A 29 -24.00 -11.90 -5.24
C SER A 29 -23.65 -13.27 -4.65
N THR A 30 -24.16 -14.35 -5.26
CA THR A 30 -23.83 -15.74 -4.90
C THR A 30 -22.49 -16.19 -5.48
N ILE A 31 -21.96 -17.33 -5.03
CA ILE A 31 -20.78 -17.97 -5.65
C ILE A 31 -21.01 -18.25 -7.14
N THR A 32 -22.20 -18.71 -7.54
CA THR A 32 -22.54 -18.93 -8.96
C THR A 32 -22.49 -17.63 -9.76
N GLN A 33 -23.00 -16.53 -9.20
CA GLN A 33 -22.93 -15.20 -9.80
C GLN A 33 -21.49 -14.71 -9.94
N GLN A 34 -20.68 -14.90 -8.90
CA GLN A 34 -19.26 -14.54 -8.94
C GLN A 34 -18.50 -15.37 -9.98
N TYR A 35 -18.72 -16.68 -10.06
CA TYR A 35 -18.12 -17.50 -11.10
C TYR A 35 -18.50 -17.04 -12.51
N VAL A 36 -19.79 -16.81 -12.78
CA VAL A 36 -20.25 -16.33 -14.09
C VAL A 36 -19.69 -14.95 -14.43
N LYS A 37 -19.61 -14.04 -13.45
CA LYS A 37 -18.94 -12.75 -13.62
C LYS A 37 -17.49 -12.97 -14.08
N ASN A 38 -16.78 -13.88 -13.41
CA ASN A 38 -15.35 -14.07 -13.61
C ASN A 38 -15.02 -14.84 -14.89
N ALA A 39 -15.83 -15.82 -15.29
CA ALA A 39 -15.52 -16.71 -16.40
C ALA A 39 -16.22 -16.35 -17.72
N VAL A 40 -17.28 -15.52 -17.70
CA VAL A 40 -18.18 -15.39 -18.88
C VAL A 40 -18.49 -13.94 -19.27
N VAL A 41 -18.89 -13.08 -18.33
CA VAL A 41 -19.49 -11.77 -18.68
C VAL A 41 -18.61 -10.54 -18.39
N GLY A 42 -17.41 -10.73 -17.83
CA GLY A 42 -16.48 -9.64 -17.52
C GLY A 42 -16.94 -8.75 -16.35
N SER A 43 -16.24 -7.63 -16.12
CA SER A 43 -16.44 -6.80 -14.93
C SER A 43 -17.21 -5.49 -15.16
N GLU A 44 -17.59 -5.17 -16.41
CA GLU A 44 -18.28 -3.91 -16.78
C GLU A 44 -19.42 -3.54 -15.84
N ARG A 45 -19.44 -2.32 -15.28
CA ARG A 45 -20.49 -1.92 -14.32
C ARG A 45 -21.81 -1.48 -14.97
N THR A 46 -22.40 -2.32 -15.83
CA THR A 46 -23.68 -2.04 -16.52
C THR A 46 -24.85 -2.90 -16.00
N LEU A 47 -26.07 -2.34 -16.02
CA LEU A 47 -27.30 -3.08 -15.69
C LEU A 47 -27.53 -4.26 -16.64
N THR A 48 -27.22 -4.07 -17.93
CA THR A 48 -27.32 -5.11 -18.95
C THR A 48 -26.42 -6.30 -18.64
N ARG A 49 -25.16 -6.06 -18.26
CA ARG A 49 -24.25 -7.13 -17.82
C ARG A 49 -24.81 -7.84 -16.59
N LYS A 50 -25.30 -7.09 -15.59
CA LYS A 50 -25.85 -7.71 -14.36
C LYS A 50 -27.07 -8.60 -14.63
N MET A 51 -27.92 -8.23 -15.60
CA MET A 51 -29.03 -9.08 -16.05
C MET A 51 -28.54 -10.34 -16.77
N ARG A 52 -27.51 -10.24 -17.63
CA ARG A 52 -26.88 -11.41 -18.26
C ARG A 52 -26.27 -12.34 -17.22
N GLU A 53 -25.54 -11.80 -16.24
CA GLU A 53 -24.97 -12.56 -15.12
C GLU A 53 -26.07 -13.36 -14.39
N LEU A 54 -27.21 -12.74 -14.09
CA LEU A 54 -28.32 -13.38 -13.39
C LEU A 54 -28.97 -14.50 -14.22
N VAL A 55 -29.16 -14.31 -15.52
CA VAL A 55 -29.72 -15.34 -16.42
C VAL A 55 -28.77 -16.53 -16.54
N ILE A 56 -27.49 -16.28 -16.76
CA ILE A 56 -26.48 -17.32 -16.93
C ILE A 56 -26.27 -18.07 -15.60
N SER A 57 -26.20 -17.37 -14.46
CA SER A 57 -26.05 -18.00 -13.15
C SER A 57 -27.25 -18.89 -12.79
N SER A 58 -28.46 -18.44 -13.13
CA SER A 58 -29.69 -19.23 -12.93
C SER A 58 -29.71 -20.48 -13.81
N LYS A 59 -29.27 -20.38 -15.08
CA LYS A 59 -29.16 -21.53 -15.98
C LYS A 59 -28.12 -22.53 -15.49
N MET A 60 -26.95 -22.05 -15.08
CA MET A 60 -25.87 -22.89 -14.56
C MET A 60 -26.27 -23.61 -13.29
N ALA A 61 -26.95 -22.92 -12.35
CA ALA A 61 -27.44 -23.55 -11.12
C ALA A 61 -28.49 -24.66 -11.33
N ARG A 62 -29.10 -24.76 -12.52
CA ARG A 62 -30.02 -25.86 -12.89
C ARG A 62 -29.32 -27.02 -13.59
N GLN A 63 -28.14 -26.79 -14.16
CA GLN A 63 -27.42 -27.76 -14.99
C GLN A 63 -26.21 -28.37 -14.28
N TRP A 64 -25.61 -27.64 -13.34
CA TRP A 64 -24.41 -28.05 -12.61
C TRP A 64 -24.76 -28.32 -11.16
N SER A 65 -24.07 -29.31 -10.56
CA SER A 65 -24.17 -29.53 -9.13
C SER A 65 -23.54 -28.35 -8.36
N LYS A 66 -23.90 -28.18 -7.10
CA LYS A 66 -23.32 -27.10 -6.27
C LYS A 66 -21.83 -27.31 -6.02
N ASP A 67 -21.39 -28.57 -5.97
CA ASP A 67 -19.99 -28.92 -5.80
C ASP A 67 -19.19 -28.60 -7.06
N ASP A 68 -19.73 -28.89 -8.25
CA ASP A 68 -19.07 -28.51 -9.51
C ASP A 68 -18.93 -26.99 -9.65
N ILE A 69 -19.97 -26.23 -9.26
CA ILE A 69 -19.93 -24.77 -9.28
C ILE A 69 -18.89 -24.23 -8.30
N LEU A 70 -18.82 -24.80 -7.08
CA LEU A 70 -17.84 -24.40 -6.09
C LEU A 70 -16.42 -24.74 -6.54
N ALA A 71 -16.20 -25.93 -7.08
CA ALA A 71 -14.91 -26.35 -7.62
C ALA A 71 -14.48 -25.46 -8.79
N ALA A 72 -15.37 -25.18 -9.73
CA ALA A 72 -15.09 -24.28 -10.85
C ALA A 72 -14.76 -22.86 -10.36
N TYR A 73 -15.53 -22.34 -9.39
CA TYR A 73 -15.25 -21.05 -8.76
C TYR A 73 -13.86 -21.03 -8.12
N LEU A 74 -13.59 -21.97 -7.21
CA LEU A 74 -12.33 -22.04 -6.47
C LEU A 74 -11.12 -22.25 -7.38
N ASN A 75 -11.27 -22.89 -8.54
CA ASN A 75 -10.19 -23.07 -9.51
C ASN A 75 -10.00 -21.89 -10.47
N THR A 76 -10.89 -20.89 -10.44
CA THR A 76 -10.86 -19.76 -11.38
C THR A 76 -10.46 -18.45 -10.71
N ILE A 77 -10.85 -18.25 -9.45
CA ILE A 77 -10.60 -16.96 -8.78
C ILE A 77 -9.12 -16.74 -8.45
N TYR A 78 -8.77 -15.47 -8.36
CA TYR A 78 -7.48 -15.01 -7.89
C TYR A 78 -7.42 -14.98 -6.36
N PHE A 79 -6.32 -15.46 -5.79
CA PHE A 79 -6.09 -15.50 -4.34
C PHE A 79 -4.96 -14.57 -3.87
N GLY A 80 -4.36 -13.77 -4.76
CA GLY A 80 -3.16 -12.98 -4.45
C GLY A 80 -1.89 -13.75 -4.84
N ARG A 81 -0.72 -13.11 -4.71
CA ARG A 81 0.59 -13.73 -4.97
C ARG A 81 0.76 -14.39 -6.35
N GLY A 82 0.03 -13.92 -7.38
CA GLY A 82 0.04 -14.56 -8.70
C GLY A 82 -0.73 -15.91 -8.76
N ALA A 83 -1.38 -16.33 -7.67
CA ALA A 83 -2.04 -17.62 -7.59
C ALA A 83 -3.50 -17.60 -8.09
N TYR A 84 -3.73 -18.29 -9.20
CA TYR A 84 -5.05 -18.57 -9.76
C TYR A 84 -5.50 -19.98 -9.42
N GLY A 85 -6.65 -20.07 -8.75
CA GLY A 85 -7.17 -21.32 -8.30
C GLY A 85 -6.61 -21.77 -6.95
N ILE A 86 -7.43 -22.52 -6.21
CA ILE A 86 -7.15 -22.91 -4.83
C ILE A 86 -5.89 -23.76 -4.68
N ALA A 87 -5.54 -24.55 -5.70
CA ALA A 87 -4.31 -25.36 -5.69
C ALA A 87 -3.05 -24.48 -5.75
N ALA A 88 -3.00 -23.53 -6.68
CA ALA A 88 -1.90 -22.58 -6.75
C ALA A 88 -1.81 -21.74 -5.47
N ALA A 89 -2.95 -21.34 -4.92
CA ALA A 89 -3.01 -20.55 -3.69
C ALA A 89 -2.47 -21.32 -2.48
N SER A 90 -2.86 -22.59 -2.34
CA SER A 90 -2.34 -23.48 -1.29
C SER A 90 -0.81 -23.58 -1.33
N THR A 91 -0.23 -23.69 -2.53
CA THR A 91 1.23 -23.71 -2.71
C THR A 91 1.85 -22.34 -2.43
N ALA A 92 1.28 -21.25 -2.93
CA ALA A 92 1.83 -19.90 -2.78
C ALA A 92 1.78 -19.36 -1.34
N TYR A 93 0.78 -19.76 -0.54
CA TYR A 93 0.64 -19.31 0.84
C TYR A 93 1.28 -20.28 1.84
N PHE A 94 1.24 -21.59 1.58
CA PHE A 94 1.62 -22.61 2.58
C PHE A 94 2.60 -23.66 2.08
N GLY A 95 2.92 -23.68 0.78
CA GLY A 95 3.78 -24.71 0.19
C GLY A 95 3.16 -26.12 0.24
N LYS A 96 1.83 -26.20 0.34
CA LYS A 96 1.08 -27.45 0.54
C LYS A 96 0.13 -27.76 -0.61
N SER A 97 -0.25 -29.03 -0.74
CA SER A 97 -1.40 -29.41 -1.56
C SER A 97 -2.72 -29.11 -0.83
N VAL A 98 -3.81 -28.91 -1.59
CA VAL A 98 -5.10 -28.46 -1.05
C VAL A 98 -5.66 -29.43 0.01
N ASP A 99 -5.42 -30.72 -0.16
CA ASP A 99 -5.85 -31.79 0.75
C ASP A 99 -5.09 -31.81 2.08
N GLN A 100 -3.99 -31.06 2.20
CA GLN A 100 -3.18 -30.93 3.40
C GLN A 100 -3.46 -29.65 4.20
N LEU A 101 -4.37 -28.80 3.72
CA LEU A 101 -4.70 -27.55 4.39
C LEU A 101 -5.44 -27.80 5.70
N SER A 102 -5.01 -27.10 6.74
CA SER A 102 -5.78 -27.03 7.99
C SER A 102 -6.99 -26.09 7.86
N VAL A 103 -7.88 -26.08 8.86
CA VAL A 103 -9.02 -25.15 8.89
C VAL A 103 -8.54 -23.70 8.98
N GLU A 104 -7.48 -23.46 9.75
CA GLU A 104 -6.84 -22.16 9.90
C GLU A 104 -6.28 -21.66 8.57
N GLU A 105 -5.61 -22.53 7.81
CA GLU A 105 -5.04 -22.21 6.49
C GLU A 105 -6.13 -22.00 5.44
N GLY A 106 -7.16 -22.84 5.44
CA GLY A 106 -8.34 -22.67 4.59
C GLY A 106 -9.07 -21.36 4.87
N ALA A 107 -9.14 -20.93 6.13
CA ALA A 107 -9.73 -19.65 6.52
C ALA A 107 -8.90 -18.45 6.02
N VAL A 108 -7.57 -18.55 5.93
CA VAL A 108 -6.73 -17.51 5.30
C VAL A 108 -7.08 -17.40 3.82
N LEU A 109 -7.10 -18.53 3.09
CA LEU A 109 -7.45 -18.49 1.66
C LEU A 109 -8.87 -18.00 1.41
N ALA A 110 -9.82 -18.30 2.31
CA ALA A 110 -11.18 -17.77 2.22
C ALA A 110 -11.25 -16.26 2.52
N ALA A 111 -10.42 -15.78 3.46
CA ALA A 111 -10.33 -14.37 3.83
C ALA A 111 -9.80 -13.52 2.66
N THR A 112 -8.74 -13.98 1.98
CA THR A 112 -8.07 -13.22 0.92
C THR A 112 -8.97 -12.99 -0.30
N ILE A 113 -9.93 -13.88 -0.60
CA ILE A 113 -10.86 -13.73 -1.74
C ILE A 113 -11.50 -12.34 -1.82
N GLN A 114 -11.78 -11.69 -0.68
CA GLN A 114 -12.39 -10.36 -0.67
C GLN A 114 -11.48 -9.29 -1.30
N GLN A 115 -10.19 -9.35 -1.00
CA GLN A 115 -9.18 -8.39 -1.45
C GLN A 115 -7.83 -9.13 -1.57
N PRO A 116 -7.64 -9.90 -2.66
CA PRO A 116 -6.59 -10.92 -2.74
C PRO A 116 -5.17 -10.40 -2.46
N SER A 117 -4.82 -9.24 -3.00
CA SER A 117 -3.51 -8.63 -2.78
C SER A 117 -3.44 -7.77 -1.51
N GLY A 118 -4.55 -7.15 -1.10
CA GLY A 118 -4.59 -6.22 0.04
C GLY A 118 -4.80 -6.88 1.42
N LEU A 119 -5.16 -8.16 1.43
CA LEU A 119 -5.28 -8.99 2.63
C LEU A 119 -4.22 -10.11 2.67
N ASP A 120 -3.13 -9.93 1.91
CA ASP A 120 -1.95 -10.78 2.03
C ASP A 120 -1.34 -10.61 3.44
N PRO A 121 -1.03 -11.69 4.18
CA PRO A 121 -0.50 -11.59 5.54
C PRO A 121 0.89 -10.95 5.63
N GLU A 122 1.65 -10.88 4.54
CA GLU A 122 2.94 -10.19 4.50
C GLU A 122 2.79 -8.70 4.22
N VAL A 123 1.79 -8.32 3.41
CA VAL A 123 1.51 -6.91 3.06
C VAL A 123 0.68 -6.22 4.14
N ASN A 124 -0.35 -6.89 4.66
CA ASN A 124 -1.28 -6.34 5.64
C ASN A 124 -1.59 -7.38 6.74
N PRO A 125 -0.64 -7.62 7.67
CA PRO A 125 -0.81 -8.64 8.71
C PRO A 125 -2.06 -8.42 9.57
N THR A 126 -2.31 -7.17 9.96
CA THR A 126 -3.45 -6.79 10.81
C THR A 126 -4.79 -6.99 10.09
N GLY A 127 -4.90 -6.53 8.84
CA GLY A 127 -6.10 -6.70 8.02
C GLY A 127 -6.37 -8.17 7.71
N ALA A 128 -5.32 -8.92 7.33
CA ALA A 128 -5.41 -10.36 7.08
C ALA A 128 -5.89 -11.12 8.32
N GLN A 129 -5.32 -10.85 9.49
CA GLN A 129 -5.72 -11.47 10.76
C GLN A 129 -7.14 -11.10 11.17
N SER A 130 -7.53 -9.83 11.02
CA SER A 130 -8.90 -9.37 11.29
C SER A 130 -9.92 -10.10 10.41
N ARG A 131 -9.64 -10.24 9.11
CA ARG A 131 -10.51 -10.94 8.18
C ARG A 131 -10.56 -12.45 8.43
N TRP A 132 -9.44 -13.06 8.78
CA TRP A 132 -9.36 -14.47 9.18
C TRP A 132 -10.22 -14.77 10.42
N ASN A 133 -10.16 -13.91 11.44
CA ASN A 133 -11.04 -14.00 12.61
C ASN A 133 -12.51 -13.93 12.20
N TYR A 134 -12.88 -12.99 11.34
CA TYR A 134 -14.25 -12.87 10.81
C TYR A 134 -14.74 -14.16 10.12
N VAL A 135 -13.88 -14.81 9.32
CA VAL A 135 -14.23 -16.08 8.64
C VAL A 135 -14.49 -17.18 9.67
N LEU A 136 -13.59 -17.38 10.62
CA LEU A 136 -13.70 -18.44 11.62
C LEU A 136 -14.86 -18.23 12.60
N ASP A 137 -15.09 -16.99 13.04
CA ASP A 137 -16.24 -16.64 13.89
C ASP A 137 -17.55 -16.86 13.13
N GLY A 138 -17.54 -16.57 11.82
CA GLY A 138 -18.62 -16.91 10.90
C GLY A 138 -18.89 -18.41 10.84
N MET A 139 -17.86 -19.27 10.84
CA MET A 139 -18.00 -20.72 10.87
C MET A 139 -18.61 -21.21 12.19
N VAL A 140 -18.21 -20.64 13.32
CA VAL A 140 -18.80 -20.95 14.64
C VAL A 140 -20.28 -20.58 14.67
N SER A 141 -20.63 -19.37 14.21
CA SER A 141 -22.02 -18.91 14.18
C SER A 141 -22.94 -19.78 13.30
N GLN A 142 -22.37 -20.48 12.32
CA GLN A 142 -23.05 -21.39 11.41
C GLN A 142 -23.00 -22.86 11.88
N GLY A 143 -22.42 -23.12 13.05
CA GLY A 143 -22.27 -24.47 13.61
C GLY A 143 -21.31 -25.37 12.82
N GLN A 144 -20.45 -24.78 11.98
CA GLN A 144 -19.44 -25.50 11.18
C GLN A 144 -18.10 -25.66 11.92
N LEU A 145 -17.91 -24.93 13.02
CA LEU A 145 -16.72 -24.99 13.86
C LEU A 145 -17.14 -24.90 15.33
N ASP A 146 -16.56 -25.72 16.19
CA ASP A 146 -16.80 -25.64 17.64
C ASP A 146 -16.14 -24.39 18.24
N ALA A 147 -16.83 -23.73 19.17
CA ALA A 147 -16.33 -22.50 19.78
C ALA A 147 -15.05 -22.73 20.62
N THR A 148 -14.91 -23.90 21.23
CA THR A 148 -13.71 -24.28 21.99
C THR A 148 -12.53 -24.52 21.07
N GLN A 149 -12.77 -25.21 19.94
CA GLN A 149 -11.76 -25.38 18.89
C GLN A 149 -11.31 -24.02 18.35
N ARG A 150 -12.25 -23.13 18.02
CA ARG A 150 -11.98 -21.76 17.55
C ARG A 150 -11.07 -20.97 18.50
N ALA A 151 -11.31 -21.08 19.81
CA ALA A 151 -10.55 -20.34 20.82
C ALA A 151 -9.07 -20.76 20.90
N ALA A 152 -8.75 -21.99 20.48
CA ALA A 152 -7.38 -22.50 20.45
C ALA A 152 -6.64 -22.23 19.13
N MET A 153 -7.35 -21.83 18.07
CA MET A 153 -6.76 -21.59 16.75
C MET A 153 -5.87 -20.36 16.75
N GLN A 154 -4.73 -20.48 16.09
CA GLN A 154 -3.78 -19.39 15.87
C GLN A 154 -3.66 -19.09 14.39
N TYR A 155 -3.28 -17.86 14.07
CA TYR A 155 -3.03 -17.48 12.68
C TYR A 155 -1.87 -18.34 12.14
N PRO A 156 -2.04 -19.07 11.03
CA PRO A 156 -1.05 -20.01 10.56
C PRO A 156 0.17 -19.27 10.01
N GLN A 157 1.34 -19.91 10.04
CA GLN A 157 2.52 -19.41 9.36
C GLN A 157 2.33 -19.47 7.84
N TRP A 158 2.90 -18.51 7.12
CA TRP A 158 2.84 -18.43 5.66
C TRP A 158 4.25 -18.43 5.05
N VAL A 159 4.32 -18.84 3.78
CA VAL A 159 5.54 -18.77 2.97
C VAL A 159 5.81 -17.29 2.62
N PRO A 160 7.04 -16.76 2.73
CA PRO A 160 7.35 -15.40 2.29
C PRO A 160 7.15 -15.21 0.77
N ILE A 161 6.66 -14.04 0.32
CA ILE A 161 6.42 -13.73 -1.10
C ILE A 161 7.70 -13.88 -1.93
N SER A 162 8.86 -13.56 -1.36
CA SER A 162 10.17 -13.75 -1.99
C SER A 162 10.46 -15.20 -2.39
N GLN A 163 9.83 -16.18 -1.73
CA GLN A 163 9.99 -17.61 -2.00
C GLN A 163 8.93 -18.17 -2.96
N VAL A 164 7.93 -17.37 -3.36
CA VAL A 164 6.89 -17.80 -4.30
C VAL A 164 7.42 -17.72 -5.72
N ASP A 165 7.66 -18.86 -6.38
CA ASP A 165 8.06 -18.88 -7.78
C ASP A 165 6.85 -18.60 -8.69
N SER A 166 6.73 -17.36 -9.18
CA SER A 166 5.69 -16.95 -10.13
C SER A 166 6.06 -17.20 -11.61
N GLY A 167 7.31 -17.53 -11.92
CA GLY A 167 7.80 -17.69 -13.30
C GLY A 167 7.71 -16.44 -14.19
N ASP A 168 7.31 -15.28 -13.65
CA ASP A 168 7.15 -14.03 -14.40
C ASP A 168 8.42 -13.17 -14.36
N ALA A 169 9.01 -12.89 -15.52
CA ALA A 169 10.19 -12.04 -15.65
C ALA A 169 9.93 -10.59 -15.18
N ALA A 170 8.68 -10.13 -15.14
CA ALA A 170 8.33 -8.82 -14.60
C ALA A 170 8.53 -8.73 -13.07
N ASP A 171 8.57 -9.87 -12.38
CA ASP A 171 8.83 -9.93 -10.93
C ASP A 171 10.33 -9.97 -10.60
N ALA A 172 11.19 -10.06 -11.62
CA ALA A 172 12.64 -10.13 -11.44
C ALA A 172 13.26 -8.74 -11.21
N GLY A 173 14.19 -8.66 -10.27
CA GLY A 173 14.94 -7.44 -10.00
C GLY A 173 14.05 -6.28 -9.53
N PRO A 174 14.50 -5.02 -9.69
CA PRO A 174 13.74 -3.84 -9.26
C PRO A 174 12.37 -3.66 -9.93
N ASN A 175 12.11 -4.34 -11.05
CA ASN A 175 10.86 -4.22 -11.81
C ASN A 175 9.65 -4.77 -11.05
N GLY A 176 9.83 -5.74 -10.16
CA GLY A 176 8.73 -6.25 -9.34
C GLY A 176 8.12 -5.17 -8.43
N LEU A 177 8.95 -4.26 -7.91
CA LEU A 177 8.49 -3.14 -7.09
C LEU A 177 7.77 -2.08 -7.93
N ILE A 178 8.18 -1.86 -9.18
CA ILE A 178 7.44 -1.03 -10.14
C ILE A 178 6.06 -1.64 -10.39
N LYS A 179 5.99 -2.95 -10.66
CA LYS A 179 4.73 -3.67 -10.85
C LYS A 179 3.84 -3.52 -9.61
N ALA A 180 4.40 -3.67 -8.41
CA ALA A 180 3.65 -3.48 -7.16
C ALA A 180 3.05 -2.06 -7.04
N GLN A 181 3.81 -1.01 -7.40
CA GLN A 181 3.29 0.37 -7.43
C GLN A 181 2.17 0.55 -8.47
N VAL A 182 2.37 0.04 -9.67
CA VAL A 182 1.37 0.10 -10.75
C VAL A 182 0.08 -0.58 -10.32
N LEU A 183 0.16 -1.76 -9.70
CA LEU A 183 -1.00 -2.48 -9.17
C LEU A 183 -1.71 -1.71 -8.05
N ARG A 184 -0.96 -1.06 -7.15
CA ARG A 184 -1.53 -0.19 -6.12
C ARG A 184 -2.29 0.99 -6.71
N GLU A 185 -1.71 1.70 -7.67
CA GLU A 185 -2.35 2.84 -8.35
C GLU A 185 -3.62 2.42 -9.10
N LEU A 186 -3.56 1.29 -9.82
CA LEU A 186 -4.71 0.73 -10.53
C LEU A 186 -5.85 0.36 -9.58
N SER A 187 -5.52 -0.27 -8.46
CA SER A 187 -6.49 -0.59 -7.40
C SER A 187 -7.14 0.68 -6.83
N ALA A 188 -6.35 1.74 -6.59
CA ALA A 188 -6.86 3.02 -6.07
C ALA A 188 -7.86 3.70 -7.02
N VAL A 189 -7.72 3.51 -8.33
CA VAL A 189 -8.68 4.00 -9.34
C VAL A 189 -9.79 3.00 -9.67
N GLY A 190 -9.87 1.89 -8.94
CA GLY A 190 -10.95 0.92 -9.00
C GLY A 190 -10.80 -0.17 -10.06
N VAL A 191 -9.61 -0.32 -10.66
CA VAL A 191 -9.26 -1.46 -11.51
C VAL A 191 -8.89 -2.62 -10.59
N SER A 192 -9.70 -3.67 -10.62
CA SER A 192 -9.50 -4.82 -9.75
C SER A 192 -8.46 -5.79 -10.31
N ASP A 193 -7.85 -6.58 -9.43
CA ASP A 193 -6.98 -7.69 -9.83
C ASP A 193 -7.66 -8.62 -10.84
N GLN A 194 -8.98 -8.78 -10.74
CA GLN A 194 -9.75 -9.55 -11.71
C GLN A 194 -9.70 -8.93 -13.12
N ASP A 195 -9.85 -7.61 -13.23
CA ASP A 195 -9.88 -6.90 -14.51
C ASP A 195 -8.54 -7.07 -15.23
N LEU A 196 -7.45 -6.89 -14.47
CA LEU A 196 -6.07 -7.02 -14.95
C LEU A 196 -5.79 -8.38 -15.58
N ASN A 197 -6.40 -9.43 -15.04
CA ASN A 197 -6.06 -10.79 -15.41
C ASN A 197 -7.08 -11.46 -16.35
N THR A 198 -8.30 -10.92 -16.49
CA THR A 198 -9.34 -11.52 -17.33
C THR A 198 -9.64 -10.74 -18.60
N GLU A 199 -9.31 -9.45 -18.65
CA GLU A 199 -9.72 -8.57 -19.77
C GLU A 199 -8.59 -8.31 -20.79
N GLY A 200 -7.41 -8.92 -20.60
CA GLY A 200 -6.28 -8.78 -21.53
C GLY A 200 -5.78 -7.33 -21.65
N LEU A 201 -5.83 -6.60 -20.53
CA LEU A 201 -5.51 -5.17 -20.50
C LEU A 201 -4.05 -4.91 -20.86
N GLN A 202 -3.82 -3.83 -21.60
CA GLN A 202 -2.48 -3.30 -21.85
C GLN A 202 -2.25 -2.06 -20.98
N ILE A 203 -1.29 -2.17 -20.06
CA ILE A 203 -0.95 -1.08 -19.13
C ILE A 203 0.29 -0.35 -19.68
N THR A 204 0.14 0.94 -19.92
CA THR A 204 1.27 1.83 -20.29
C THR A 204 1.60 2.69 -19.08
N THR A 205 2.83 2.60 -18.58
CA THR A 205 3.30 3.36 -17.41
C THR A 205 4.04 4.62 -17.84
N THR A 206 4.39 5.48 -16.87
CA THR A 206 5.22 6.67 -17.10
C THR A 206 6.72 6.39 -17.09
N ILE A 207 7.12 5.16 -16.73
CA ILE A 207 8.51 4.73 -16.61
C ILE A 207 9.19 4.87 -17.98
N ASP A 208 10.29 5.60 -18.01
CA ASP A 208 11.16 5.68 -19.18
C ASP A 208 12.20 4.56 -19.08
N PRO A 209 12.25 3.60 -20.02
CA PRO A 209 13.17 2.48 -19.94
C PRO A 209 14.65 2.87 -19.87
N ARG A 210 15.05 4.01 -20.47
CA ARG A 210 16.43 4.50 -20.42
C ARG A 210 16.72 5.12 -19.06
N ALA A 211 15.80 5.90 -18.50
CA ALA A 211 15.94 6.44 -17.16
C ALA A 211 15.98 5.32 -16.10
N GLN A 212 15.14 4.29 -16.26
CA GLN A 212 15.14 3.12 -15.39
C GLN A 212 16.48 2.38 -15.43
N ALA A 213 17.00 2.09 -16.63
CA ALA A 213 18.29 1.43 -16.78
C ALA A 213 19.43 2.26 -16.14
N ALA A 214 19.43 3.57 -16.37
CA ALA A 214 20.42 4.48 -15.77
C ALA A 214 20.34 4.52 -14.23
N ALA A 215 19.13 4.45 -13.66
CA ALA A 215 18.96 4.39 -12.22
C ALA A 215 19.51 3.09 -11.62
N VAL A 216 19.24 1.94 -12.25
CA VAL A 216 19.79 0.64 -11.84
C VAL A 216 21.33 0.66 -11.93
N GLU A 217 21.88 1.09 -13.07
CA GLU A 217 23.33 1.18 -13.28
C GLU A 217 23.99 2.11 -12.25
N ALA A 218 23.37 3.25 -11.94
CA ALA A 218 23.89 4.16 -10.92
C ALA A 218 23.91 3.51 -9.53
N VAL A 219 22.86 2.78 -9.15
CA VAL A 219 22.84 2.06 -7.87
C VAL A 219 23.93 1.00 -7.84
N ASP A 220 24.01 0.13 -8.86
CA ASP A 220 24.98 -0.96 -8.91
C ASP A 220 26.43 -0.46 -8.83
N ASN A 221 26.75 0.62 -9.56
CA ASN A 221 28.08 1.22 -9.56
C ASN A 221 28.45 1.86 -8.21
N ASN A 222 27.50 2.52 -7.54
CA ASN A 222 27.77 3.19 -6.26
C ASN A 222 27.78 2.22 -5.07
N LEU A 223 27.13 1.06 -5.18
CA LEU A 223 27.13 0.03 -4.13
C LEU A 223 28.25 -0.99 -4.29
N GLN A 224 29.04 -0.90 -5.36
CA GLN A 224 30.15 -1.82 -5.57
C GLN A 224 31.20 -1.68 -4.47
N GLY A 225 31.33 -2.72 -3.64
CA GLY A 225 32.30 -2.76 -2.53
C GLY A 225 31.76 -2.21 -1.21
N GLU A 226 30.54 -1.71 -1.18
CA GLU A 226 29.84 -1.32 0.05
C GLU A 226 29.35 -2.56 0.83
N PRO A 227 29.09 -2.43 2.14
CA PRO A 227 28.53 -3.51 2.95
C PRO A 227 27.22 -4.06 2.39
N SER A 228 27.04 -5.37 2.44
CA SER A 228 25.86 -6.08 1.92
C SER A 228 24.55 -5.70 2.62
N GLU A 229 24.65 -5.09 3.80
CA GLU A 229 23.58 -4.62 4.66
C GLU A 229 23.06 -3.24 4.23
N LEU A 230 23.79 -2.52 3.38
CA LEU A 230 23.35 -1.22 2.89
C LEU A 230 22.06 -1.39 2.07
N ARG A 231 21.14 -0.44 2.23
CA ARG A 231 19.86 -0.39 1.51
C ARG A 231 19.75 0.93 0.77
N THR A 232 19.28 0.87 -0.47
CA THR A 232 19.25 2.02 -1.37
C THR A 232 17.94 2.09 -2.11
N ALA A 233 17.47 3.31 -2.31
CA ALA A 233 16.33 3.63 -3.13
C ALA A 233 16.65 4.82 -4.04
N SER A 234 16.04 4.86 -5.22
CA SER A 234 16.14 5.97 -6.16
C SER A 234 14.84 6.12 -6.93
N VAL A 235 14.25 7.32 -6.90
CA VAL A 235 13.03 7.64 -7.63
C VAL A 235 13.26 8.95 -8.39
N SER A 236 12.92 8.95 -9.69
CA SER A 236 13.00 10.14 -10.54
C SER A 236 11.60 10.55 -10.99
N ILE A 237 11.29 11.83 -10.87
CA ILE A 237 9.96 12.40 -11.12
C ILE A 237 10.10 13.58 -12.09
N ASP A 238 9.22 13.65 -13.10
CA ASP A 238 9.07 14.85 -13.93
C ASP A 238 8.28 15.92 -13.16
N PRO A 239 8.90 17.03 -12.73
CA PRO A 239 8.27 18.00 -11.83
C PRO A 239 7.09 18.75 -12.47
N ARG A 240 6.93 18.68 -13.80
CA ARG A 240 5.82 19.35 -14.50
C ARG A 240 4.53 18.52 -14.51
N SER A 241 4.66 17.20 -14.36
CA SER A 241 3.55 16.26 -14.50
C SER A 241 3.36 15.33 -13.31
N GLY A 242 4.35 15.22 -12.43
CA GLY A 242 4.38 14.21 -11.37
C GLY A 242 4.70 12.79 -11.87
N ALA A 243 4.98 12.62 -13.17
CA ALA A 243 5.25 11.32 -13.76
C ALA A 243 6.54 10.70 -13.20
N VAL A 244 6.44 9.51 -12.61
CA VAL A 244 7.59 8.71 -12.19
C VAL A 244 8.28 8.16 -13.44
N ARG A 245 9.54 8.55 -13.66
CA ARG A 245 10.35 8.18 -14.83
C ARG A 245 11.25 6.98 -14.55
N SER A 246 11.73 6.85 -13.33
CA SER A 246 12.47 5.68 -12.86
C SER A 246 12.16 5.43 -11.40
N TYR A 247 12.18 4.16 -11.01
CA TYR A 247 11.86 3.70 -9.68
C TYR A 247 12.72 2.49 -9.33
N TYR A 248 13.55 2.64 -8.32
CA TYR A 248 14.36 1.60 -7.72
C TYR A 248 14.06 1.60 -6.23
N GLY A 249 13.27 0.63 -5.77
CA GLY A 249 12.96 0.44 -4.35
C GLY A 249 13.82 -0.63 -3.67
N GLY A 250 14.75 -1.25 -4.39
CA GLY A 250 15.53 -2.40 -3.95
C GLY A 250 15.81 -3.37 -5.09
N ALA A 251 16.78 -4.26 -4.90
CA ALA A 251 17.17 -5.26 -5.89
C ALA A 251 16.17 -6.43 -5.98
N ASP A 252 15.46 -6.73 -4.89
CA ASP A 252 14.44 -7.78 -4.84
C ASP A 252 13.07 -7.20 -5.18
N GLY A 253 12.53 -7.57 -6.34
CA GLY A 253 11.22 -7.16 -6.84
C GLY A 253 10.04 -7.59 -5.96
N ARG A 254 10.28 -8.55 -5.08
CA ARG A 254 9.31 -9.08 -4.11
C ARG A 254 9.68 -8.75 -2.67
N GLY A 255 10.78 -8.03 -2.48
CA GLY A 255 11.30 -7.66 -1.19
C GLY A 255 10.63 -6.39 -0.65
N PHE A 256 11.22 -5.87 0.43
CA PHE A 256 10.78 -4.64 1.03
C PHE A 256 11.08 -3.43 0.12
N ASP A 257 10.09 -2.55 -0.05
CA ASP A 257 10.19 -1.36 -0.91
C ASP A 257 10.82 -0.19 -0.15
N PHE A 258 12.14 -0.04 -0.25
CA PHE A 258 12.88 1.03 0.41
C PHE A 258 12.48 2.42 -0.09
N ALA A 259 11.93 2.54 -1.31
CA ALA A 259 11.48 3.82 -1.85
C ALA A 259 10.16 4.32 -1.24
N GLN A 260 9.41 3.47 -0.53
CA GLN A 260 8.19 3.85 0.21
C GLN A 260 8.39 3.89 1.73
N SER A 261 9.62 3.69 2.19
CA SER A 261 9.88 3.59 3.62
C SER A 261 9.85 4.96 4.29
N GLY A 262 9.06 5.09 5.36
CA GLY A 262 9.12 6.24 6.26
C GLY A 262 10.46 6.28 6.98
N LEU A 263 11.29 7.26 6.66
CA LEU A 263 12.61 7.48 7.27
C LEU A 263 12.75 8.92 7.71
N GLN A 264 13.65 9.15 8.68
CA GLN A 264 14.05 10.50 9.05
C GLN A 264 14.69 11.19 7.83
N THR A 265 14.13 12.33 7.44
CA THR A 265 14.49 13.04 6.19
C THR A 265 15.72 13.93 6.37
N GLY A 266 16.02 14.29 7.62
CA GLY A 266 17.13 15.16 7.96
C GLY A 266 17.05 16.51 7.22
N SER A 267 18.20 17.02 6.80
CA SER A 267 18.29 18.35 6.19
C SER A 267 17.49 18.53 4.90
N SER A 268 17.07 17.45 4.23
CA SER A 268 16.19 17.57 3.06
C SER A 268 14.85 18.22 3.41
N PHE A 269 14.39 18.12 4.66
CA PHE A 269 13.14 18.71 5.14
C PHE A 269 13.16 20.24 5.25
N LYS A 270 14.35 20.86 5.27
CA LYS A 270 14.52 22.32 5.34
C LYS A 270 13.77 23.06 4.23
N VAL A 271 13.53 22.41 3.09
CA VAL A 271 12.77 23.00 1.97
C VAL A 271 11.32 23.33 2.37
N PHE A 272 10.68 22.53 3.22
CA PHE A 272 9.34 22.80 3.73
C PHE A 272 9.34 23.95 4.74
N GLY A 273 10.37 24.00 5.59
CA GLY A 273 10.61 25.14 6.49
C GLY A 273 10.78 26.45 5.74
N LEU A 274 11.58 26.45 4.66
CA LEU A 274 11.77 27.63 3.82
C LEU A 274 10.48 28.01 3.08
N ALA A 275 9.74 27.03 2.55
CA ALA A 275 8.46 27.28 1.89
C ALA A 275 7.45 27.94 2.85
N ALA A 276 7.38 27.47 4.10
CA ALA A 276 6.52 28.06 5.14
C ALA A 276 6.94 29.50 5.48
N ALA A 277 8.24 29.77 5.59
CA ALA A 277 8.76 31.12 5.82
C ALA A 277 8.39 32.07 4.66
N LEU A 278 8.56 31.61 3.41
CA LEU A 278 8.20 32.38 2.21
C LEU A 278 6.69 32.68 2.15
N ASP A 279 5.84 31.73 2.54
CA ASP A 279 4.37 31.90 2.61
C ASP A 279 3.97 32.97 3.64
N GLN A 280 4.77 33.15 4.70
CA GLN A 280 4.64 34.25 5.67
C GLN A 280 5.31 35.56 5.20
N GLY A 281 5.82 35.63 3.97
CA GLY A 281 6.45 36.83 3.42
C GLY A 281 7.89 37.08 3.90
N ILE A 282 8.53 36.10 4.54
CA ILE A 282 9.95 36.19 4.90
C ILE A 282 10.79 36.01 3.63
N PRO A 283 11.57 37.03 3.19
CA PRO A 283 12.30 36.93 1.93
C PRO A 283 13.55 36.05 2.05
N LEU A 284 13.99 35.47 0.92
CA LEU A 284 15.24 34.71 0.81
C LEU A 284 16.49 35.49 1.24
N SER A 285 16.43 36.83 1.22
CA SER A 285 17.50 37.73 1.64
C SER A 285 17.56 37.97 3.15
N LYS A 286 16.61 37.45 3.94
CA LYS A 286 16.63 37.62 5.40
C LYS A 286 17.87 36.96 5.98
N MET A 287 18.58 37.71 6.81
CA MET A 287 19.84 37.30 7.41
C MET A 287 19.60 36.53 8.72
N TYR A 288 20.30 35.43 8.89
CA TYR A 288 20.30 34.62 10.11
C TYR A 288 21.73 34.31 10.55
N ASP A 289 21.94 34.36 11.87
CA ASP A 289 23.19 33.95 12.48
C ASP A 289 23.32 32.41 12.43
N SER A 290 24.54 31.92 12.19
CA SER A 290 24.84 30.49 12.10
C SER A 290 25.66 29.94 13.28
N SER A 291 25.91 30.72 14.33
CA SER A 291 26.54 30.22 15.56
C SER A 291 25.63 29.21 16.26
N SER A 292 26.22 28.34 17.09
CA SER A 292 25.45 27.44 17.95
C SER A 292 24.43 28.21 18.80
N LEU A 293 23.29 27.60 19.07
CA LEU A 293 22.26 28.15 19.96
C LEU A 293 21.81 27.11 20.97
N ASP A 294 21.44 27.58 22.16
CA ASP A 294 20.76 26.76 23.17
C ASP A 294 19.27 27.09 23.13
N VAL A 295 18.43 26.06 23.00
CA VAL A 295 16.98 26.19 23.09
C VAL A 295 16.49 25.13 24.06
N ASN A 296 15.92 25.57 25.18
CA ASN A 296 15.41 24.70 26.24
C ASN A 296 16.45 23.70 26.78
N GLY A 297 17.72 24.09 26.88
CA GLY A 297 18.81 23.23 27.35
C GLY A 297 19.32 22.23 26.31
N ILE A 298 18.82 22.32 25.06
CA ILE A 298 19.31 21.55 23.92
C ILE A 298 20.24 22.45 23.10
N GLN A 299 21.51 22.05 23.00
CA GLN A 299 22.47 22.72 22.16
C GLN A 299 22.28 22.29 20.70
N ILE A 300 21.94 23.25 19.85
CA ILE A 300 21.82 23.07 18.40
C ILE A 300 23.09 23.59 17.75
N SER A 301 23.71 22.76 16.90
CA SER A 301 24.94 23.06 16.18
C SER A 301 24.85 22.69 14.71
N ASN A 302 25.75 23.24 13.91
CA ASN A 302 25.93 22.85 12.50
C ASN A 302 26.90 21.66 12.41
N VAL A 303 26.70 20.85 11.37
CA VAL A 303 27.59 19.73 11.04
C VAL A 303 29.02 20.25 10.91
N GLU A 304 29.97 19.56 11.54
CA GLU A 304 31.40 19.91 11.54
C GLU A 304 31.73 21.36 11.95
N GLY A 305 30.80 22.05 12.64
CA GLY A 305 30.99 23.44 13.06
C GLY A 305 30.89 24.46 11.91
N GLU A 306 30.30 24.08 10.76
CA GLU A 306 30.18 24.98 9.62
C GLU A 306 29.45 26.28 10.00
N SER A 307 29.93 27.42 9.49
CA SER A 307 29.37 28.73 9.79
C SER A 307 29.59 29.71 8.64
N CYS A 308 28.61 30.58 8.43
CA CYS A 308 28.70 31.75 7.56
C CYS A 308 28.73 33.06 8.35
N GLY A 309 28.82 33.00 9.69
CA GLY A 309 28.60 34.14 10.58
C GLY A 309 27.13 34.55 10.54
N THR A 310 26.81 35.60 9.80
CA THR A 310 25.44 36.01 9.49
C THR A 310 25.28 36.04 7.99
N CYS A 311 24.39 35.20 7.45
CA CYS A 311 24.14 35.11 6.02
C CYS A 311 22.66 34.99 5.70
N THR A 312 22.32 35.18 4.43
CA THR A 312 20.94 35.05 3.96
C THR A 312 20.42 33.62 4.17
N ILE A 313 19.11 33.45 4.35
CA ILE A 313 18.53 32.11 4.45
C ILE A 313 18.75 31.29 3.16
N ALA A 314 18.90 31.94 2.01
CA ALA A 314 19.32 31.28 0.76
C ALA A 314 20.73 30.67 0.85
N GLU A 315 21.71 31.41 1.39
CA GLU A 315 23.06 30.89 1.60
C GLU A 315 23.07 29.80 2.67
N ALA A 316 22.27 29.97 3.73
CA ALA A 316 22.11 28.95 4.77
C ALA A 316 21.50 27.65 4.22
N LEU A 317 20.56 27.72 3.28
CA LEU A 317 20.00 26.53 2.63
C LEU A 317 21.07 25.81 1.79
N LYS A 318 21.82 26.57 0.99
CA LYS A 318 22.91 26.03 0.15
C LYS A 318 23.96 25.29 0.97
N ARG A 319 24.26 25.78 2.16
CA ARG A 319 25.21 25.17 3.12
C ARG A 319 24.56 24.23 4.12
N SER A 320 23.24 24.07 4.07
CA SER A 320 22.47 23.27 5.01
C SER A 320 22.72 23.63 6.50
N LEU A 321 22.79 24.91 6.84
CA LEU A 321 23.08 25.35 8.22
C LEU A 321 21.86 25.14 9.14
N ASN A 322 21.98 24.22 10.11
CA ASN A 322 20.95 23.89 11.08
C ASN A 322 20.51 25.10 11.91
N THR A 323 21.48 25.82 12.47
CA THR A 323 21.23 26.88 13.46
C THR A 323 20.48 28.07 12.85
N SER A 324 20.79 28.43 11.60
CA SER A 324 20.07 29.47 10.85
C SER A 324 18.62 29.07 10.55
N PHE A 325 18.38 27.82 10.16
CA PHE A 325 17.03 27.28 9.94
C PHE A 325 16.22 27.21 11.23
N TYR A 326 16.86 26.84 12.34
CA TYR A 326 16.23 26.84 13.65
C TYR A 326 15.80 28.25 14.07
N ARG A 327 16.69 29.25 13.91
CA ARG A 327 16.36 30.67 14.17
C ARG A 327 15.27 31.20 13.24
N MET A 328 15.21 30.74 11.99
CA MET A 328 14.12 31.07 11.08
C MET A 328 12.79 30.60 11.62
N MET A 329 12.68 29.32 11.96
CA MET A 329 11.46 28.74 12.53
C MET A 329 11.04 29.42 13.84
N LEU A 330 11.97 29.71 14.76
CA LEU A 330 11.65 30.41 16.01
C LEU A 330 11.09 31.83 15.80
N GLY A 331 11.42 32.46 14.67
CA GLY A 331 10.94 33.79 14.31
C GLY A 331 9.69 33.78 13.39
N MET A 332 9.11 32.62 13.11
CA MET A 332 7.89 32.48 12.31
C MET A 332 6.66 32.43 13.21
N ASP A 333 5.53 32.93 12.69
CA ASP A 333 4.23 32.73 13.34
C ASP A 333 3.88 31.24 13.32
N ASN A 334 3.45 30.70 14.47
CA ASN A 334 3.18 29.27 14.67
C ASN A 334 4.35 28.31 14.35
N GLY A 335 5.58 28.81 14.20
CA GLY A 335 6.84 28.07 14.11
C GLY A 335 6.74 26.63 13.56
N PRO A 336 6.88 25.59 14.41
CA PRO A 336 6.78 24.19 13.99
C PRO A 336 5.48 23.81 13.25
N GLN A 337 4.33 24.31 13.72
CA GLN A 337 3.03 24.00 13.12
C GLN A 337 2.91 24.56 11.70
N ALA A 338 3.41 25.79 11.46
CA ALA A 338 3.41 26.36 10.12
C ALA A 338 4.24 25.53 9.13
N ILE A 339 5.32 24.89 9.61
CA ILE A 339 6.16 24.00 8.80
C ILE A 339 5.42 22.69 8.51
N ALA A 340 4.77 22.09 9.52
CA ALA A 340 3.97 20.88 9.33
C ALA A 340 2.81 21.10 8.35
N ASP A 341 2.05 22.19 8.52
CA ASP A 341 0.94 22.57 7.65
C ASP A 341 1.40 22.77 6.20
N MET A 342 2.55 23.45 6.01
CA MET A 342 3.14 23.64 4.68
C MET A 342 3.61 22.31 4.07
N ALA A 343 4.23 21.44 4.86
CA ALA A 343 4.67 20.12 4.38
C ALA A 343 3.48 19.26 3.92
N HIS A 344 2.37 19.27 4.67
CA HIS A 344 1.14 18.61 4.24
C HIS A 344 0.53 19.24 2.99
N LYS A 345 0.50 20.58 2.91
CA LYS A 345 0.06 21.32 1.71
C LYS A 345 0.89 20.97 0.47
N LEU A 346 2.16 20.62 0.66
CA LEU A 346 3.10 20.22 -0.39
C LEU A 346 3.16 18.70 -0.63
N GLY A 347 2.28 17.91 0.01
CA GLY A 347 2.07 16.51 -0.32
C GLY A 347 2.68 15.49 0.63
N ILE A 348 3.26 15.89 1.77
CA ILE A 348 3.58 14.94 2.84
C ILE A 348 2.26 14.40 3.42
N PRO A 349 2.02 13.07 3.40
CA PRO A 349 0.74 12.51 3.80
C PRO A 349 0.48 12.74 5.29
N GLN A 350 -0.79 12.85 5.67
CA GLN A 350 -1.20 13.01 7.09
C GLN A 350 -0.82 11.78 7.92
N GLU A 351 -0.85 10.60 7.32
CA GLU A 351 -0.47 9.33 7.94
C GLU A 351 0.41 8.53 6.98
N ILE A 352 1.41 7.84 7.53
CA ILE A 352 2.18 6.84 6.81
C ILE A 352 1.76 5.46 7.32
N GLU A 353 1.40 4.56 6.40
CA GLU A 353 1.02 3.20 6.74
C GLU A 353 2.13 2.50 7.53
N GLY A 354 1.77 1.86 8.64
CA GLY A 354 2.72 1.22 9.55
C GLY A 354 3.50 2.17 10.48
N VAL A 355 3.40 3.48 10.31
CA VAL A 355 4.03 4.50 11.18
C VAL A 355 2.97 5.28 11.99
N GLY A 356 1.88 5.70 11.34
CA GLY A 356 0.84 6.52 11.95
C GLY A 356 0.89 7.99 11.49
N PRO A 357 0.30 8.91 12.28
CA PRO A 357 0.32 10.35 11.99
C PRO A 357 1.73 10.89 11.77
N THR A 358 1.91 11.68 10.72
CA THR A 358 3.21 12.29 10.41
C THR A 358 3.34 13.67 11.05
N LEU A 359 4.59 14.14 11.18
CA LEU A 359 4.90 15.51 11.63
C LEU A 359 4.32 15.87 13.00
N THR A 360 4.20 14.89 13.88
CA THR A 360 3.73 15.06 15.27
C THR A 360 4.55 14.20 16.22
N GLU A 361 4.64 14.63 17.48
CA GLU A 361 5.17 13.80 18.56
C GLU A 361 4.32 12.55 18.81
N PRO A 362 4.90 11.47 19.39
CA PRO A 362 4.20 10.21 19.66
C PRO A 362 2.97 10.31 20.57
N ASP A 363 2.86 11.37 21.36
CA ASP A 363 1.71 11.66 22.23
C ASP A 363 0.64 12.55 21.57
N ASN A 364 0.78 12.80 20.26
CA ASN A 364 -0.04 13.72 19.47
C ASN A 364 -0.03 15.18 19.98
N ALA A 365 1.05 15.61 20.65
CA ALA A 365 1.21 17.00 21.06
C ALA A 365 1.44 17.99 19.90
N GLY A 366 1.58 17.50 18.66
CA GLY A 366 1.90 18.30 17.48
C GLY A 366 3.41 18.29 17.15
N PRO A 367 3.85 19.09 16.16
CA PRO A 367 5.24 19.13 15.73
C PRO A 367 6.15 19.78 16.76
N ASN A 368 7.30 19.15 17.03
CA ASN A 368 8.34 19.73 17.86
C ASN A 368 9.25 20.70 17.06
N TYR A 369 10.17 21.39 17.76
CA TYR A 369 11.12 22.32 17.13
C TYR A 369 12.17 21.66 16.22
N GLY A 370 12.41 20.36 16.36
CA GLY A 370 13.28 19.57 15.49
C GLY A 370 12.73 19.39 14.07
N ILE A 371 11.44 19.64 13.82
CA ILE A 371 10.81 19.46 12.50
C ILE A 371 11.55 20.19 11.38
N VAL A 372 12.07 21.40 11.63
CA VAL A 372 12.79 22.19 10.62
C VAL A 372 14.10 21.53 10.18
N LEU A 373 14.63 20.62 10.99
CA LEU A 373 15.84 19.83 10.72
C LEU A 373 15.51 18.41 10.23
N GLY A 374 14.22 18.11 10.03
CA GLY A 374 13.72 16.80 9.61
C GLY A 374 13.90 15.73 10.67
N GLN A 375 13.78 16.10 11.95
CA GLN A 375 13.95 15.21 13.09
C GLN A 375 12.71 14.44 13.47
#